data_AF-A0A354I137-F1
#
_entry.id   AF-A0A354I137-F1
#
_cell.length_a   1.000
_cell.length_b   1.000
_cell.length_c   1.000
_cell.angle_alpha   90.00
_cell.angle_beta   90.00
_cell.angle_gamma   90.00
#
_symmetry.space_group_name_H-M   'P 1'
#
loop_
_entity.id
_entity.type
_entity.pdbx_description
1 polymer ?
#
loop_
_entity_poly.entity_id
_entity_poly.type
_entity_poly.pdbx_seq_one_letter_code
_entity_poly.pdbx_strand_id
1 'polypeptide(L)'
;NIDIFGWMGYPMQIKINFLCRDSILAAPLCLDLVLLSDLAARAGRHGIQRWLSFYLKSPMHDYTKGEIPVNNLYQQYTMLKNAIREMGGYEADEEID
;
A
#
# COMPACT_ATOMS: atom_id res chain seq x y z
N ASN A 1 -14.11 6.42 15.87
CA ASN A 1 -14.14 7.88 16.09
C ASN A 1 -12.74 8.41 15.96
N ILE A 2 -12.58 9.49 15.23
CA ILE A 2 -11.32 10.21 15.06
C ILE A 2 -11.56 11.59 15.66
N ASP A 3 -10.86 11.89 16.75
CA ASP A 3 -10.96 13.18 17.43
C ASP A 3 -9.86 14.09 16.90
N ILE A 4 -10.23 15.29 16.49
CA ILE A 4 -9.33 16.27 15.87
C ILE A 4 -9.54 17.65 16.51
N PHE A 5 -8.53 18.52 16.40
CA PHE A 5 -8.62 19.89 16.88
C PHE A 5 -8.62 20.86 15.69
N GLY A 6 -9.52 21.83 15.73
CA GLY A 6 -9.61 22.90 14.75
C GLY A 6 -8.83 24.14 15.15
N TRP A 7 -9.05 25.20 14.40
CA TRP A 7 -8.54 26.54 14.74
C TRP A 7 -8.88 26.90 16.19
N MET A 8 -7.98 27.61 16.89
CA MET A 8 -8.14 27.97 18.32
C MET A 8 -8.38 26.78 19.27
N GLY A 9 -8.06 25.55 18.85
CA GLY A 9 -8.18 24.36 19.70
C GLY A 9 -9.62 23.87 19.89
N TYR A 10 -10.57 24.31 19.05
CA TYR A 10 -11.94 23.80 19.10
C TYR A 10 -11.96 22.29 18.80
N PRO A 11 -12.49 21.45 19.70
CA PRO A 11 -12.56 20.02 19.48
C PRO A 11 -13.59 19.69 18.40
N MET A 12 -13.23 18.79 17.50
CA MET A 12 -14.09 18.26 16.44
C MET A 12 -13.95 16.73 16.41
N GLN A 13 -14.97 16.05 15.90
CA GLN A 13 -14.98 14.59 15.86
C GLN A 13 -15.53 14.08 14.53
N ILE A 14 -14.82 13.14 13.92
CA ILE A 14 -15.25 12.40 12.74
C ILE A 14 -15.69 10.99 13.20
N LYS A 15 -16.94 10.64 12.89
CA LYS A 15 -17.47 9.29 13.12
C LYS A 15 -17.64 8.58 11.79
N ILE A 16 -16.96 7.44 11.64
CA ILE A 16 -17.00 6.62 10.44
C ILE A 16 -17.64 5.28 10.83
N ASN A 17 -18.74 4.94 10.17
CA ASN A 17 -19.37 3.62 10.27
C ASN A 17 -19.08 2.86 8.98
N PHE A 18 -18.25 1.82 9.06
CA PHE A 18 -17.88 1.00 7.92
C PHE A 18 -18.61 -0.35 8.02
N LEU A 19 -19.69 -0.49 7.25
CA LEU A 19 -20.48 -1.72 7.16
C LEU A 19 -19.94 -2.55 6.01
N CYS A 20 -19.23 -3.63 6.30
CA CYS A 20 -18.55 -4.42 5.30
C CYS A 20 -18.76 -5.91 5.49
N ARG A 21 -18.65 -6.63 4.37
CA ARG A 21 -18.56 -8.09 4.36
C ARG A 21 -17.11 -8.44 4.07
N ASP A 22 -16.41 -8.89 5.10
CA ASP A 22 -14.96 -9.11 5.06
C ASP A 22 -14.54 -9.99 3.88
N SER A 23 -15.26 -11.07 3.61
CA SER A 23 -14.92 -11.98 2.50
C SER A 23 -15.05 -11.34 1.12
N ILE A 24 -15.99 -10.42 0.92
CA ILE A 24 -16.18 -9.74 -0.36
C ILE A 24 -15.07 -8.71 -0.61
N LEU A 25 -14.53 -8.12 0.45
CA LEU A 25 -13.39 -7.21 0.37
C LEU A 25 -12.06 -7.97 0.24
N ALA A 26 -11.93 -9.11 0.90
CA ALA A 26 -10.70 -9.90 0.90
C ALA A 26 -10.51 -10.72 -0.39
N ALA A 27 -11.58 -11.20 -1.02
CA ALA A 27 -11.48 -12.00 -2.24
C ALA A 27 -10.73 -11.30 -3.40
N PRO A 28 -11.08 -10.06 -3.80
CA PRO A 28 -10.34 -9.36 -4.86
C PRO A 28 -8.91 -9.04 -4.42
N LEU A 29 -8.70 -8.69 -3.15
CA LEU A 29 -7.37 -8.46 -2.59
C LEU A 29 -6.44 -9.67 -2.75
N CYS A 30 -6.94 -10.86 -2.44
CA CYS A 30 -6.19 -12.10 -2.61
C CYS A 30 -5.91 -12.41 -4.09
N LEU A 31 -6.87 -12.15 -4.98
CA LEU A 31 -6.68 -12.34 -6.42
C LEU A 31 -5.57 -11.43 -6.96
N ASP A 32 -5.60 -10.15 -6.61
CA ASP A 32 -4.59 -9.18 -7.02
C ASP A 32 -3.19 -9.56 -6.53
N LEU A 33 -3.07 -10.01 -5.28
CA LEU A 33 -1.79 -10.50 -4.73
C LEU A 33 -1.22 -11.69 -5.51
N VAL A 34 -2.07 -12.65 -5.92
CA VAL A 34 -1.63 -13.81 -6.68
C VAL A 34 -1.17 -13.40 -8.09
N LEU A 35 -1.95 -12.56 -8.77
CA LEU A 35 -1.63 -12.07 -10.11
C LEU A 35 -0.32 -11.28 -10.12
N LEU A 36 -0.14 -10.39 -9.15
CA LEU A 36 1.05 -9.55 -9.07
C LEU A 36 2.29 -10.32 -8.60
N SER A 37 2.12 -11.36 -7.78
CA SER A 37 3.22 -12.26 -7.41
C SER A 37 3.70 -13.09 -8.60
N ASP A 38 2.78 -13.58 -9.45
CA ASP A 38 3.14 -14.27 -10.70
C ASP A 38 3.86 -13.31 -11.66
N LEU A 39 3.39 -12.07 -11.80
CA LEU A 39 4.07 -11.03 -12.57
C LEU A 39 5.49 -10.78 -12.04
N ALA A 40 5.66 -10.66 -10.72
CA ALA A 40 6.96 -10.45 -10.09
C ALA A 40 7.94 -11.59 -10.41
N ALA A 41 7.45 -12.83 -10.33
CA ALA A 41 8.24 -14.02 -10.64
C ALA A 41 8.68 -14.03 -12.11
N ARG A 42 7.78 -13.68 -13.04
CA ARG A 42 8.10 -13.58 -14.48
C ARG A 42 9.06 -12.44 -14.80
N ALA A 43 9.00 -11.34 -14.03
CA ALA A 43 9.92 -10.22 -14.14
C ALA A 43 11.28 -10.47 -13.45
N GLY A 44 11.51 -11.67 -12.90
CA GLY A 44 12.76 -12.04 -12.21
C GLY A 44 12.96 -11.34 -10.86
N ARG A 45 11.89 -10.76 -10.27
CA ARG A 45 11.96 -10.13 -8.95
C ARG A 45 11.86 -11.20 -7.86
N HIS A 46 12.80 -11.20 -6.93
CA HIS A 46 12.86 -12.14 -5.81
C HIS A 46 13.09 -11.41 -4.47
N GLY A 47 12.79 -12.09 -3.36
CA GLY A 47 12.90 -11.52 -2.01
C GLY A 47 11.73 -10.60 -1.66
N ILE A 48 11.97 -9.65 -0.75
CA ILE A 48 10.94 -8.77 -0.19
C ILE A 48 10.41 -7.81 -1.27
N GLN A 49 9.16 -8.02 -1.70
CA GLN A 49 8.48 -7.18 -2.68
C GLN A 49 7.80 -5.99 -2.00
N ARG A 50 8.54 -4.89 -1.79
CA ARG A 50 8.05 -3.67 -1.10
C ARG A 50 6.84 -3.02 -1.79
N TRP A 51 6.71 -3.17 -3.10
CA TRP A 51 5.64 -2.59 -3.90
C TRP A 51 4.28 -3.29 -3.74
N LEU A 52 4.24 -4.50 -3.15
CA LEU A 52 2.99 -5.19 -2.77
C LEU A 52 2.43 -4.69 -1.42
N SER A 53 3.11 -3.76 -0.76
CA SER A 53 2.71 -3.19 0.54
C SER A 53 1.29 -2.62 0.56
N PHE A 54 0.81 -2.10 -0.57
CA PHE A 54 -0.54 -1.55 -0.75
C PHE A 54 -1.66 -2.50 -0.29
N TYR A 55 -1.46 -3.81 -0.42
CA TYR A 55 -2.46 -4.83 -0.11
C TYR A 55 -2.33 -5.42 1.30
N LEU A 56 -1.31 -5.02 2.07
CA LEU A 56 -0.98 -5.62 3.35
C LEU A 56 -1.09 -4.61 4.49
N LYS A 57 -1.70 -5.03 5.59
CA LYS A 57 -1.81 -4.21 6.81
C LYS A 57 -0.45 -3.91 7.45
N SER A 58 0.52 -4.80 7.29
CA SER A 58 1.85 -4.67 7.88
C SER A 58 2.87 -5.11 6.84
N PRO A 59 3.36 -4.17 6.01
CA PRO A 59 4.25 -4.50 4.93
C PRO A 59 5.62 -4.97 5.46
N MET A 60 6.10 -6.06 4.87
CA MET A 60 7.42 -6.59 5.20
C MET A 60 8.50 -5.62 4.71
N HIS A 61 9.46 -5.33 5.59
CA HIS A 61 10.56 -4.41 5.35
C HIS A 61 11.84 -4.97 5.98
N ASP A 62 12.99 -4.42 5.60
CA ASP A 62 14.27 -4.91 6.11
C ASP A 62 14.59 -4.32 7.49
N TYR A 63 14.28 -5.08 8.54
CA TYR A 63 14.57 -4.73 9.93
C TYR A 63 16.07 -4.58 10.21
N THR A 64 16.95 -5.22 9.43
CA THR A 64 18.40 -5.15 9.66
C THR A 64 19.01 -3.83 9.20
N LYS A 65 18.31 -3.11 8.32
CA LYS A 65 18.71 -1.80 7.80
C LYS A 65 17.97 -0.64 8.46
N GLY A 66 17.14 -0.90 9.47
CA GLY A 66 16.34 0.13 10.14
C GLY A 66 15.31 0.79 9.22
N GLU A 67 14.87 0.10 8.17
CA GLU A 67 13.87 0.62 7.24
C GLU A 67 12.52 0.79 7.95
N ILE A 68 11.83 1.90 7.70
CA ILE A 68 10.51 2.16 8.29
C ILE A 68 9.44 1.80 7.25
N PRO A 69 8.43 0.99 7.62
CA PRO A 69 7.36 0.64 6.70
C PRO A 69 6.47 1.85 6.39
N VAL A 70 6.28 2.13 5.11
CA VAL A 70 5.30 3.11 4.63
C VAL A 70 3.90 2.50 4.77
N ASN A 71 3.02 3.12 5.56
CA ASN A 71 1.61 2.75 5.70
C ASN A 71 0.64 3.79 5.10
N ASN A 72 1.17 4.80 4.39
CA ASN A 72 0.36 5.75 3.66
C ASN A 72 -0.10 5.12 2.34
N LEU A 73 -1.42 4.94 2.22
CA LEU A 73 -2.04 4.25 1.09
C LEU A 73 -1.72 4.89 -0.27
N TYR A 74 -1.59 6.22 -0.32
CA TYR A 74 -1.27 6.93 -1.57
C TYR A 74 0.17 6.71 -2.00
N GLN A 75 1.13 6.79 -1.08
CA GLN A 75 2.53 6.51 -1.36
C GLN A 75 2.71 5.03 -1.78
N GLN A 76 2.04 4.10 -1.10
CA GLN A 76 2.04 2.68 -1.49
C GLN A 76 1.45 2.47 -2.90
N TYR A 77 0.43 3.24 -3.28
CA TYR A 77 -0.15 3.17 -4.62
C TYR A 77 0.81 3.71 -5.69
N THR A 78 1.51 4.80 -5.42
CA THR A 78 2.57 5.32 -6.30
C THR A 78 3.71 4.31 -6.44
N MET A 79 4.13 3.65 -5.34
CA MET A 79 5.11 2.55 -5.38
C MET A 79 4.65 1.39 -6.28
N LEU A 80 3.38 0.98 -6.17
CA LEU A 80 2.80 -0.06 -7.01
C LEU A 80 2.81 0.31 -8.49
N LYS A 81 2.36 1.53 -8.84
CA LYS A 81 2.37 2.03 -10.22
C LYS A 81 3.78 2.10 -10.80
N ASN A 82 4.72 2.68 -10.06
CA ASN A 82 6.10 2.83 -10.52
C ASN A 82 6.75 1.46 -10.77
N ALA A 83 6.53 0.48 -9.87
CA ALA A 83 7.02 -0.87 -10.07
C ALA A 83 6.48 -1.52 -11.35
N ILE A 84 5.18 -1.35 -11.65
CA ILE A 84 4.57 -1.89 -12.88
C ILE A 84 5.13 -1.19 -14.12
N ARG A 85 5.31 0.13 -14.08
CA ARG A 85 5.87 0.91 -15.20
C ARG A 85 7.30 0.50 -15.52
N GLU A 86 8.14 0.38 -14.49
CA GLU A 86 9.51 -0.10 -14.62
C GLU A 86 9.56 -1.50 -15.23
N MET A 87 8.70 -2.42 -14.76
CA MET A 87 8.58 -3.76 -15.35
C MET A 87 8.10 -3.73 -16.81
N GLY A 88 7.32 -2.72 -17.18
CA GLY A 88 6.89 -2.46 -18.56
C GLY A 88 7.91 -1.69 -19.42
N GLY A 89 9.07 -1.31 -18.87
CA GLY A 89 10.12 -0.56 -19.59
C GLY A 89 9.89 0.96 -19.67
N TYR A 90 8.97 1.51 -18.86
CA TYR A 90 8.72 2.95 -18.76
C TYR A 90 9.34 3.53 -17.49
N GLU A 91 9.71 4.81 -17.52
CA GLU A 91 10.16 5.53 -16.33
C GLU A 91 9.02 5.70 -15.31
N ALA A 92 9.41 5.89 -14.04
CA ALA A 92 8.50 6.20 -12.94
C ALA A 92 7.67 7.45 -13.25
N ASP A 93 6.39 7.43 -12.87
CA ASP A 93 5.43 8.49 -13.20
C ASP A 93 5.52 9.65 -12.19
N GLU A 94 5.70 9.31 -10.92
CA GLU A 94 5.69 10.22 -9.78
C GLU A 94 6.83 9.87 -8.82
N GLU A 95 7.49 10.90 -8.27
CA GLU A 95 8.45 10.71 -7.18
C GLU A 95 7.70 10.39 -5.87
N ILE A 96 8.34 9.58 -5.01
CA ILE A 96 7.80 9.23 -3.71
C ILE A 96 8.39 10.21 -2.69
N ASP A 97 7.56 11.12 -2.17
CA ASP A 97 7.88 12.02 -1.03
C ASP A 97 8.12 11.27 0.28
#